data_AF-A0A0B7KE67-F1
#
_entry.id   AF-A0A0B7KE67-F1
#
_cell.length_a   1.000
_cell.length_b   1.000
_cell.length_c   1.000
_cell.angle_alpha   90.00
_cell.angle_beta   90.00
_cell.angle_gamma   90.00
#
_symmetry.space_group_name_H-M   'P 1'
#
loop_
_entity.id
_entity.type
_entity.pdbx_description
1 polymer ?
#
loop_
_entity_poly.entity_id
_entity_poly.type
_entity_poly.pdbx_seq_one_letter_code
_entity_poly.pdbx_strand_id
1 'polypeptide(L)'
;MQLHQKDPGRHYSEEEAQQRSNVFWITYLLDKDISLRMKTPSLLSDDDINLPLPDRDSSTNGGFIHSLHGDASLNMLYQRARLGQIESKINALICSNHYLDFDTSTRRERVASLNATLEEWYSEIPAAFKPANASGSLKPVDLAQVMYLHQVYLFCQICIHGIWSAKSEWMRKIGSFSNAAIEDIMVTVQGPRVTTCLQLQEPPSIAGWNDCVSVTREAIQLFLQAPLASSSGWLCTCAQYSGMIILLADIIIHPSTTTKSQDLRLVKASKQKYDQFLGGAPSHLHESLNLIIDDLLQRAGSYCDDDNIDHSSGRNSGNAFSLGMDSSEMLLSNSLPELSYEDIQAMNFGFPDFMSPRINEENMFLGLDG
;
A
#
# COMPACT_ATOMS: atom_id res chain seq x y z
N MET A 1 -1.21 -5.50 -31.74
CA MET A 1 -1.84 -6.63 -31.00
C MET A 1 -3.26 -6.36 -30.50
N GLN A 2 -3.81 -5.12 -30.52
CA GLN A 2 -5.24 -4.79 -30.24
C GLN A 2 -5.86 -5.53 -29.02
N LEU A 3 -5.09 -5.73 -27.95
CA LEU A 3 -5.50 -6.53 -26.78
C LEU A 3 -6.63 -5.87 -25.97
N HIS A 4 -6.85 -4.56 -26.17
CA HIS A 4 -7.90 -3.77 -25.53
C HIS A 4 -9.28 -3.90 -26.21
N GLN A 5 -9.39 -4.67 -27.30
CA GLN A 5 -10.64 -4.83 -28.07
C GLN A 5 -11.21 -6.23 -27.92
N LYS A 6 -12.53 -6.33 -27.71
CA LYS A 6 -13.26 -7.60 -27.68
C LYS A 6 -13.21 -8.39 -28.99
N ASP A 7 -13.23 -7.68 -30.13
CA ASP A 7 -13.17 -8.30 -31.47
C ASP A 7 -12.14 -7.56 -32.34
N PRO A 8 -10.87 -8.02 -32.37
CA PRO A 8 -9.83 -7.42 -33.21
C PRO A 8 -9.93 -7.86 -34.69
N GLY A 9 -11.06 -8.42 -35.13
CA GLY A 9 -11.28 -8.85 -36.52
C GLY A 9 -10.50 -10.12 -36.91
N ARG A 10 -10.07 -10.91 -35.92
CA ARG A 10 -9.37 -12.19 -36.11
C ARG A 10 -10.06 -13.28 -35.30
N HIS A 11 -10.28 -14.44 -35.90
CA HIS A 11 -10.80 -15.62 -35.21
C HIS A 11 -9.66 -16.32 -34.45
N TYR A 12 -9.59 -16.08 -33.15
CA TYR A 12 -8.73 -16.81 -32.22
C TYR A 12 -9.45 -18.06 -31.68
N SER A 13 -8.70 -19.05 -31.22
CA SER A 13 -9.30 -20.10 -30.39
C SER A 13 -9.80 -19.51 -29.06
N GLU A 14 -10.71 -20.20 -28.38
CA GLU A 14 -11.22 -19.76 -27.06
C GLU A 14 -10.09 -19.64 -26.03
N GLU A 15 -9.16 -20.59 -26.03
CA GLU A 15 -7.98 -20.57 -25.14
C GLU A 15 -7.06 -19.38 -25.44
N GLU A 16 -6.77 -19.10 -26.71
CA GLU A 16 -5.95 -17.96 -27.11
C GLU A 16 -6.63 -16.63 -26.77
N ALA A 17 -7.94 -16.52 -27.00
CA ALA A 17 -8.72 -15.33 -26.64
C ALA A 17 -8.67 -15.08 -25.12
N GLN A 18 -8.78 -16.13 -24.32
CA GLN A 18 -8.70 -16.04 -22.86
C GLN A 18 -7.32 -15.62 -22.39
N GLN A 19 -6.25 -16.21 -22.91
CA GLN A 19 -4.88 -15.83 -22.56
C GLN A 19 -4.59 -14.37 -22.92
N ARG A 20 -5.07 -13.92 -24.08
CA ARG A 20 -4.94 -12.51 -24.52
C ARG A 20 -5.67 -11.55 -23.60
N SER A 21 -6.88 -11.92 -23.16
CA SER A 21 -7.65 -11.17 -22.17
C SER A 21 -6.91 -11.09 -20.83
N ASN A 22 -6.39 -12.22 -20.33
CA ASN A 22 -5.62 -12.26 -19.09
C ASN A 22 -4.36 -11.38 -19.16
N VAL A 23 -3.61 -11.43 -20.26
CA VAL A 23 -2.42 -10.58 -20.47
C VAL A 23 -2.79 -9.09 -20.46
N PHE A 24 -3.90 -8.72 -21.12
CA PHE A 24 -4.39 -7.35 -21.09
C PHE A 24 -4.71 -6.90 -19.66
N TRP A 25 -5.53 -7.68 -18.94
CA TRP A 25 -5.95 -7.33 -17.59
C TRP A 25 -4.79 -7.28 -16.59
N ILE A 26 -3.78 -8.16 -16.71
CA ILE A 26 -2.57 -8.08 -15.89
C ILE A 26 -1.79 -6.79 -16.19
N THR A 27 -1.67 -6.41 -17.47
CA THR A 27 -0.98 -5.17 -17.87
C THR A 27 -1.74 -3.94 -17.39
N TYR A 28 -3.07 -3.97 -17.49
CA TYR A 28 -3.97 -2.96 -16.93
C TYR A 28 -3.73 -2.78 -15.43
N LEU A 29 -3.70 -3.86 -14.66
CA LEU A 29 -3.45 -3.81 -13.21
C LEU A 29 -2.09 -3.20 -12.87
N LEU A 30 -1.03 -3.59 -13.59
CA LEU A 30 0.29 -3.02 -13.37
C LEU A 30 0.30 -1.50 -13.64
N ASP A 31 -0.33 -1.05 -14.74
CA ASP A 31 -0.45 0.36 -15.05
C ASP A 31 -1.22 1.13 -13.98
N LYS A 32 -2.38 0.62 -13.51
CA LYS A 32 -3.17 1.29 -12.47
C LYS A 32 -2.47 1.33 -11.12
N ASP A 33 -1.88 0.21 -10.71
CA ASP A 33 -1.16 0.10 -9.45
C ASP A 33 0.04 1.05 -9.42
N ILE A 34 0.84 1.10 -10.51
CA ILE A 34 1.99 2.03 -10.62
C ILE A 34 1.50 3.47 -10.67
N SER A 35 0.50 3.76 -11.52
CA SER A 35 -0.01 5.12 -11.70
C SER A 35 -0.58 5.70 -10.41
N LEU A 36 -1.31 4.92 -9.62
CA LEU A 36 -1.85 5.41 -8.35
C LEU A 36 -0.76 5.59 -7.28
N ARG A 37 0.25 4.72 -7.24
CA ARG A 37 1.38 4.81 -6.29
C ARG A 37 2.29 6.00 -6.60
N MET A 38 2.66 6.14 -7.87
CA MET A 38 3.52 7.22 -8.38
C MET A 38 2.74 8.51 -8.63
N LYS A 39 1.40 8.45 -8.56
CA LYS A 39 0.47 9.56 -8.83
C LYS A 39 0.68 10.17 -10.22
N THR A 40 1.01 9.32 -11.18
CA THR A 40 1.17 9.68 -12.58
C THR A 40 -0.10 9.37 -13.34
N PRO A 41 -0.38 10.06 -14.46
CA PRO A 41 -1.44 9.64 -15.37
C PRO A 41 -1.26 8.18 -15.79
N SER A 42 -2.36 7.44 -15.86
CA SER A 42 -2.36 6.06 -16.34
C SER A 42 -2.21 6.01 -17.85
N LEU A 43 -1.42 5.05 -18.34
CA LEU A 43 -1.17 4.88 -19.77
C LEU A 43 -2.40 4.32 -20.48
N LEU A 44 -3.12 3.41 -19.82
CA LEU A 44 -4.32 2.77 -20.35
C LEU A 44 -5.57 3.51 -19.87
N SER A 45 -6.04 4.46 -20.67
CA SER A 45 -7.30 5.17 -20.40
C SER A 45 -8.47 4.20 -20.40
N ASP A 46 -9.34 4.26 -19.38
CA ASP A 46 -10.50 3.36 -19.27
C ASP A 46 -11.50 3.59 -20.42
N ASP A 47 -11.54 4.81 -20.98
CA ASP A 47 -12.41 5.17 -22.10
C ASP A 47 -12.02 4.48 -23.42
N ASP A 48 -10.75 4.06 -23.54
CA ASP A 48 -10.22 3.40 -24.75
C ASP A 48 -10.28 1.87 -24.67
N ILE A 49 -10.81 1.32 -23.57
CA ILE A 49 -10.88 -0.13 -23.32
C ILE A 49 -12.27 -0.63 -23.71
N ASN A 50 -12.32 -1.48 -24.73
CA ASN A 50 -13.53 -2.18 -25.17
C ASN A 50 -13.39 -3.70 -24.97
N LEU A 51 -12.73 -4.10 -23.88
CA LEU A 51 -12.61 -5.49 -23.45
C LEU A 51 -13.48 -5.69 -22.20
N PRO A 52 -14.35 -6.73 -22.15
CA PRO A 52 -15.13 -6.99 -20.95
C PRO A 52 -14.22 -7.41 -19.78
N LEU A 53 -14.68 -7.15 -18.56
CA LEU A 53 -14.03 -7.67 -17.35
C LEU A 53 -13.84 -9.20 -17.46
N PRO A 54 -12.81 -9.75 -16.79
CA PRO A 54 -12.67 -11.20 -16.66
C PRO A 54 -13.98 -11.82 -16.18
N ASP A 55 -14.30 -13.03 -16.63
CA ASP A 55 -15.54 -13.67 -16.21
C ASP A 55 -15.54 -13.92 -14.69
N ARG A 56 -16.61 -13.51 -14.01
CA ARG A 56 -16.75 -13.64 -12.56
C ARG A 56 -16.88 -15.10 -12.12
N ASP A 57 -17.62 -15.91 -12.87
CA ASP A 57 -18.16 -17.20 -12.41
C ASP A 57 -17.70 -18.39 -13.25
N SER A 58 -17.12 -18.18 -14.44
CA SER A 58 -16.66 -19.29 -15.28
C SER A 58 -15.39 -19.95 -14.70
N SER A 59 -15.53 -21.13 -14.09
CA SER A 59 -14.41 -21.92 -13.55
C SER A 59 -13.39 -22.39 -14.61
N THR A 60 -13.72 -22.27 -15.90
CA THR A 60 -12.87 -22.62 -17.04
C THR A 60 -11.70 -21.65 -17.26
N ASN A 61 -11.76 -20.43 -16.72
CA ASN A 61 -10.87 -19.34 -17.11
C ASN A 61 -9.62 -19.14 -16.24
N GLY A 62 -9.37 -20.03 -15.26
CA GLY A 62 -8.27 -19.90 -14.31
C GLY A 62 -8.44 -18.70 -13.36
N GLY A 63 -7.51 -18.51 -12.42
CA GLY A 63 -7.52 -17.36 -11.49
C GLY A 63 -8.49 -17.47 -10.30
N PHE A 64 -9.15 -18.62 -10.11
CA PHE A 64 -9.96 -18.89 -8.94
C PHE A 64 -9.10 -19.35 -7.76
N ILE A 65 -9.35 -18.75 -6.61
CA ILE A 65 -8.92 -19.28 -5.32
C ILE A 65 -10.12 -19.93 -4.66
N HIS A 66 -9.91 -21.11 -4.09
CA HIS A 66 -10.93 -21.84 -3.33
C HIS A 66 -10.57 -21.88 -1.85
N SER A 67 -11.59 -21.77 -0.98
CA SER A 67 -11.41 -22.04 0.44
C SER A 67 -10.96 -23.49 0.67
N LEU A 68 -10.29 -23.75 1.78
CA LEU A 68 -9.87 -25.09 2.18
C LEU A 68 -11.05 -26.06 2.32
N HIS A 69 -12.23 -25.55 2.67
CA HIS A 69 -13.46 -26.32 2.79
C HIS A 69 -14.22 -26.48 1.47
N GLY A 70 -13.82 -25.76 0.41
CA GLY A 70 -14.47 -25.82 -0.91
C GLY A 70 -15.86 -25.17 -0.97
N ASP A 71 -16.27 -24.47 0.08
CA ASP A 71 -17.57 -23.81 0.22
C ASP A 71 -17.59 -22.38 -0.35
N ALA A 72 -16.42 -21.81 -0.65
CA ALA A 72 -16.28 -20.48 -1.22
C ALA A 72 -15.20 -20.45 -2.29
N SER A 73 -15.44 -19.63 -3.32
CA SER A 73 -14.47 -19.36 -4.39
C SER A 73 -14.43 -17.87 -4.71
N LEU A 74 -13.26 -17.40 -5.15
CA LEU A 74 -13.05 -16.01 -5.54
C LEU A 74 -12.24 -15.97 -6.84
N ASN A 75 -12.77 -15.35 -7.89
CA ASN A 75 -11.96 -15.02 -9.07
C ASN A 75 -11.09 -13.80 -8.75
N MET A 76 -9.79 -14.04 -8.55
CA MET A 76 -8.84 -12.99 -8.18
C MET A 76 -8.62 -11.97 -9.28
N LEU A 77 -8.56 -12.41 -10.55
CA LEU A 77 -8.32 -11.50 -11.66
C LEU A 77 -9.52 -10.57 -11.87
N TYR A 78 -10.74 -11.08 -11.74
CA TYR A 78 -11.96 -10.26 -11.76
C TYR A 78 -11.94 -9.22 -10.64
N GLN A 79 -11.70 -9.65 -9.39
CA GLN A 79 -11.73 -8.72 -8.26
C GLN A 79 -10.61 -7.69 -8.33
N ARG A 80 -9.43 -8.09 -8.79
CA ARG A 80 -8.34 -7.13 -9.05
C ARG A 80 -8.70 -6.17 -10.16
N ALA A 81 -9.24 -6.63 -11.29
CA ALA A 81 -9.64 -5.74 -12.40
C ALA A 81 -10.67 -4.69 -11.95
N ARG A 82 -11.66 -5.08 -11.16
CA ARG A 82 -12.61 -4.14 -10.55
C ARG A 82 -11.95 -3.15 -9.61
N LEU A 83 -11.07 -3.62 -8.73
CA LEU A 83 -10.34 -2.72 -7.84
C LEU A 83 -9.43 -1.77 -8.63
N GLY A 84 -8.79 -2.24 -9.72
CA GLY A 84 -8.01 -1.41 -10.64
C GLY A 84 -8.82 -0.30 -11.33
N GLN A 85 -10.10 -0.54 -11.64
CA GLN A 85 -11.00 0.53 -12.10
C GLN A 85 -11.26 1.57 -11.00
N ILE A 86 -11.34 1.17 -9.74
CA ILE A 86 -11.43 2.10 -8.61
C ILE A 86 -10.13 2.89 -8.47
N GLU A 87 -8.97 2.23 -8.56
CA GLU A 87 -7.64 2.87 -8.55
C GLU A 87 -7.52 3.93 -9.66
N SER A 88 -7.98 3.60 -10.87
CA SER A 88 -8.06 4.52 -12.01
C SER A 88 -8.91 5.76 -11.69
N LYS A 89 -10.11 5.57 -11.12
CA LYS A 89 -11.00 6.68 -10.73
C LYS A 89 -10.41 7.52 -9.60
N ILE A 90 -9.78 6.93 -8.61
CA ILE A 90 -9.05 7.66 -7.55
C ILE A 90 -7.98 8.53 -8.21
N ASN A 91 -7.17 7.96 -9.10
CA ASN A 91 -6.12 8.70 -9.76
C ASN A 91 -6.66 9.89 -10.56
N ALA A 92 -7.75 9.70 -11.30
CA ALA A 92 -8.38 10.76 -12.10
C ALA A 92 -9.09 11.84 -11.26
N LEU A 93 -9.76 11.46 -10.16
CA LEU A 93 -10.63 12.37 -9.40
C LEU A 93 -9.94 13.02 -8.20
N ILE A 94 -8.90 12.39 -7.65
CA ILE A 94 -8.22 12.80 -6.41
C ILE A 94 -6.76 13.18 -6.67
N CYS A 95 -6.04 12.40 -7.50
CA CYS A 95 -4.61 12.62 -7.74
C CYS A 95 -4.33 13.49 -8.98
N SER A 96 -5.35 13.89 -9.73
CA SER A 96 -5.16 14.68 -10.95
C SER A 96 -4.81 16.13 -10.65
N ASN A 97 -4.10 16.77 -11.59
CA ASN A 97 -3.77 18.19 -11.51
C ASN A 97 -5.01 19.10 -11.39
N HIS A 98 -6.16 18.62 -11.83
CA HIS A 98 -7.42 19.34 -11.76
C HIS A 98 -8.11 19.25 -10.40
N TYR A 99 -7.61 18.45 -9.46
CA TYR A 99 -8.25 18.29 -8.15
C TYR A 99 -8.51 19.63 -7.45
N LEU A 100 -7.56 20.56 -7.54
CA LEU A 100 -7.65 21.89 -6.92
C LEU A 100 -8.57 22.86 -7.68
N ASP A 101 -8.93 22.56 -8.92
CA ASP A 101 -9.88 23.36 -9.71
C ASP A 101 -11.32 23.21 -9.18
N PHE A 102 -11.59 22.15 -8.41
CA PHE A 102 -12.91 21.88 -7.86
C PHE A 102 -13.12 22.53 -6.50
N ASP A 103 -14.34 23.03 -6.28
CA ASP A 103 -14.74 23.53 -4.97
C ASP A 103 -14.77 22.41 -3.90
N THR A 104 -14.79 22.81 -2.63
CA THR A 104 -14.70 21.85 -1.53
C THR A 104 -15.91 20.90 -1.49
N SER A 105 -17.11 21.36 -1.85
CA SER A 105 -18.31 20.51 -1.94
C SER A 105 -18.13 19.38 -2.94
N THR A 106 -17.71 19.71 -4.17
CA THR A 106 -17.45 18.76 -5.25
C THR A 106 -16.37 17.76 -4.87
N ARG A 107 -15.30 18.22 -4.20
CA ARG A 107 -14.25 17.34 -3.69
C ARG A 107 -14.79 16.34 -2.66
N ARG A 108 -15.65 16.77 -1.72
CA ARG A 108 -16.26 15.86 -0.74
C ARG A 108 -17.24 14.87 -1.38
N GLU A 109 -18.03 15.31 -2.36
CA GLU A 109 -18.94 14.43 -3.10
C GLU A 109 -18.18 13.32 -3.84
N ARG A 110 -17.04 13.65 -4.45
CA ARG A 110 -16.16 12.65 -5.09
C ARG A 110 -15.60 11.65 -4.09
N VAL A 111 -15.13 12.12 -2.93
CA VAL A 111 -14.66 11.23 -1.85
C VAL A 111 -15.78 10.29 -1.40
N ALA A 112 -17.00 10.81 -1.16
CA ALA A 112 -18.15 10.00 -0.77
C ALA A 112 -18.53 8.96 -1.84
N SER A 113 -18.56 9.36 -3.12
CA SER A 113 -18.86 8.46 -4.24
C SER A 113 -17.82 7.35 -4.41
N LEU A 114 -16.53 7.70 -4.30
CA LEU A 114 -15.43 6.74 -4.36
C LEU A 114 -15.47 5.77 -3.18
N ASN A 115 -15.72 6.27 -1.97
CA ASN A 115 -15.85 5.42 -0.78
C ASN A 115 -17.02 4.43 -0.93
N ALA A 116 -18.19 4.88 -1.37
CA ALA A 116 -19.33 4.00 -1.60
C ALA A 116 -19.03 2.90 -2.64
N THR A 117 -18.32 3.26 -3.73
CA THR A 117 -17.90 2.28 -4.75
C THR A 117 -16.91 1.25 -4.17
N LEU A 118 -16.01 1.69 -3.29
CA LEU A 118 -15.01 0.84 -2.65
C LEU A 118 -15.65 -0.10 -1.60
N GLU A 119 -16.64 0.40 -0.84
CA GLU A 119 -17.45 -0.40 0.09
C GLU A 119 -18.29 -1.46 -0.64
N GLU A 120 -18.92 -1.09 -1.76
CA GLU A 120 -19.64 -2.03 -2.61
C GLU A 120 -18.71 -3.16 -3.08
N TRP A 121 -17.53 -2.82 -3.59
CA TRP A 121 -16.53 -3.80 -3.97
C TRP A 121 -16.12 -4.71 -2.80
N TYR A 122 -15.86 -4.15 -1.61
CA TYR A 122 -15.48 -4.95 -0.44
C TYR A 122 -16.62 -5.86 0.06
N SER A 123 -17.87 -5.44 -0.12
CA SER A 123 -19.05 -6.24 0.23
C SER A 123 -19.19 -7.52 -0.60
N GLU A 124 -18.64 -7.52 -1.83
CA GLU A 124 -18.64 -8.68 -2.71
C GLU A 124 -17.56 -9.71 -2.38
N ILE A 125 -16.59 -9.38 -1.54
CA ILE A 125 -15.55 -10.32 -1.11
C ILE A 125 -16.17 -11.34 -0.14
N PRO A 126 -16.15 -12.65 -0.47
CA PRO A 126 -16.76 -13.66 0.40
C PRO A 126 -16.04 -13.76 1.75
N ALA A 127 -16.77 -14.15 2.79
CA ALA A 127 -16.26 -14.15 4.16
C ALA A 127 -14.96 -14.94 4.34
N ALA A 128 -14.78 -16.06 3.63
CA ALA A 128 -13.56 -16.88 3.66
C ALA A 128 -12.29 -16.13 3.19
N PHE A 129 -12.45 -15.07 2.40
CA PHE A 129 -11.35 -14.26 1.83
C PHE A 129 -11.18 -12.91 2.54
N LYS A 130 -11.98 -12.61 3.56
CA LYS A 130 -11.81 -11.41 4.39
C LYS A 130 -10.68 -11.62 5.41
N PRO A 131 -9.98 -10.55 5.85
CA PRO A 131 -8.78 -10.67 6.68
C PRO A 131 -8.97 -11.51 7.95
N ALA A 132 -10.13 -11.38 8.62
CA ALA A 132 -10.45 -12.11 9.83
C ALA A 132 -10.48 -13.65 9.67
N ASN A 133 -10.78 -14.16 8.47
CA ASN A 133 -10.97 -15.59 8.23
C ASN A 133 -9.92 -16.19 7.27
N ALA A 134 -9.24 -15.36 6.49
CA ALA A 134 -8.41 -15.78 5.38
C ALA A 134 -7.30 -16.77 5.77
N SER A 135 -6.61 -16.54 6.89
CA SER A 135 -5.51 -17.41 7.32
C SER A 135 -5.94 -18.80 7.76
N GLY A 136 -7.15 -18.95 8.29
CA GLY A 136 -7.75 -20.26 8.61
C GLY A 136 -8.41 -20.93 7.41
N SER A 137 -8.72 -20.17 6.36
CA SER A 137 -9.55 -20.62 5.24
C SER A 137 -8.78 -20.89 3.95
N LEU A 138 -7.50 -20.52 3.86
CA LEU A 138 -6.74 -20.52 2.60
C LEU A 138 -5.39 -21.23 2.73
N LYS A 139 -4.88 -21.73 1.60
CA LYS A 139 -3.51 -22.24 1.49
C LYS A 139 -2.52 -21.06 1.51
N PRO A 140 -1.24 -21.27 1.86
CA PRO A 140 -0.28 -20.18 1.98
C PRO A 140 -0.10 -19.32 0.71
N VAL A 141 -0.08 -19.94 -0.47
CA VAL A 141 0.05 -19.20 -1.76
C VAL A 141 -1.18 -18.34 -2.06
N ASP A 142 -2.36 -18.82 -1.68
CA ASP A 142 -3.63 -18.14 -1.87
C ASP A 142 -3.78 -16.99 -0.85
N LEU A 143 -3.34 -17.23 0.38
CA LEU A 143 -3.29 -16.24 1.44
C LEU A 143 -2.40 -15.04 1.06
N ALA A 144 -1.27 -15.27 0.38
CA ALA A 144 -0.41 -14.20 -0.11
C ALA A 144 -1.11 -13.32 -1.18
N GLN A 145 -1.90 -13.93 -2.07
CA GLN A 145 -2.66 -13.20 -3.09
C GLN A 145 -3.80 -12.39 -2.47
N VAL A 146 -4.52 -12.97 -1.51
CA VAL A 146 -5.57 -12.27 -0.76
C VAL A 146 -5.00 -11.16 0.12
N MET A 147 -3.83 -11.39 0.72
CA MET A 147 -3.09 -10.33 1.42
C MET A 147 -2.79 -9.16 0.48
N TYR A 148 -2.28 -9.43 -0.73
CA TYR A 148 -2.02 -8.36 -1.71
C TYR A 148 -3.29 -7.60 -2.09
N LEU A 149 -4.40 -8.31 -2.30
CA LEU A 149 -5.70 -7.70 -2.60
C LEU A 149 -6.12 -6.69 -1.51
N HIS A 150 -5.98 -7.06 -0.24
CA HIS A 150 -6.32 -6.19 0.89
C HIS A 150 -5.33 -5.04 1.09
N GLN A 151 -4.07 -5.21 0.68
CA GLN A 151 -3.08 -4.11 0.69
C GLN A 151 -3.42 -3.04 -0.35
N VAL A 152 -3.87 -3.44 -1.54
CA VAL A 152 -4.36 -2.49 -2.56
C VAL A 152 -5.63 -1.80 -2.09
N TYR A 153 -6.56 -2.53 -1.47
CA TYR A 153 -7.76 -1.96 -0.86
C TYR A 153 -7.42 -0.91 0.21
N LEU A 154 -6.49 -1.22 1.14
CA LEU A 154 -6.01 -0.27 2.14
C LEU A 154 -5.41 0.97 1.48
N PHE A 155 -4.61 0.80 0.42
CA PHE A 155 -4.03 1.95 -0.29
C PHE A 155 -5.10 2.84 -0.94
N CYS A 156 -6.17 2.25 -1.48
CA CYS A 156 -7.32 2.99 -1.98
C CYS A 156 -8.01 3.79 -0.86
N GLN A 157 -8.24 3.17 0.30
CA GLN A 157 -8.82 3.82 1.49
C GLN A 157 -7.99 5.05 1.90
N ILE A 158 -6.67 4.88 2.01
CA ILE A 158 -5.73 5.95 2.36
C ILE A 158 -5.82 7.13 1.38
N CYS A 159 -5.89 6.84 0.08
CA CYS A 159 -5.99 7.86 -0.96
C CYS A 159 -7.34 8.59 -0.95
N ILE A 160 -8.44 7.85 -0.76
CA ILE A 160 -9.79 8.42 -0.77
C ILE A 160 -10.00 9.37 0.42
N HIS A 161 -9.57 8.96 1.61
CA HIS A 161 -9.79 9.74 2.82
C HIS A 161 -8.78 10.87 3.04
N GLY A 162 -7.79 11.02 2.15
CA GLY A 162 -6.80 12.08 2.24
C GLY A 162 -6.03 12.07 3.54
N ILE A 163 -5.62 10.88 3.99
CA ILE A 163 -4.92 10.66 5.27
C ILE A 163 -3.70 11.58 5.39
N TRP A 164 -2.97 11.80 4.30
CA TRP A 164 -1.76 12.63 4.24
C TRP A 164 -2.02 14.12 4.06
N SER A 165 -3.27 14.59 4.17
CA SER A 165 -3.59 16.01 4.09
C SER A 165 -2.79 16.80 5.14
N ALA A 166 -2.16 17.89 4.72
CA ALA A 166 -1.46 18.81 5.62
C ALA A 166 -2.41 19.50 6.61
N LYS A 167 -3.72 19.50 6.32
CA LYS A 167 -4.79 20.01 7.19
C LYS A 167 -5.17 19.01 8.29
N SER A 168 -4.71 17.76 8.22
CA SER A 168 -5.09 16.72 9.18
C SER A 168 -4.50 16.99 10.57
N GLU A 169 -5.24 16.61 11.61
CA GLU A 169 -4.82 16.82 13.00
C GLU A 169 -3.52 16.06 13.33
N TRP A 170 -3.40 14.83 12.84
CA TRP A 170 -2.27 13.98 13.14
C TRP A 170 -0.97 14.52 12.51
N MET A 171 -1.00 15.02 11.27
CA MET A 171 0.15 15.67 10.63
C MET A 171 0.66 16.88 11.43
N ARG A 172 -0.23 17.61 12.10
CA ARG A 172 0.16 18.71 13.01
C ARG A 172 0.72 18.21 14.35
N LYS A 173 0.32 17.03 14.81
CA LYS A 173 0.75 16.43 16.08
C LYS A 173 2.05 15.63 15.97
N ILE A 174 2.43 15.13 14.80
CA ILE A 174 3.63 14.28 14.64
C ILE A 174 4.97 15.02 14.70
N GLY A 175 5.03 16.25 15.24
CA GLY A 175 6.30 16.97 15.41
C GLY A 175 6.90 17.46 14.09
N SER A 176 7.83 18.42 14.15
CA SER A 176 8.39 19.03 12.95
C SER A 176 9.31 18.10 12.16
N PHE A 177 10.04 17.21 12.85
CA PHE A 177 10.99 16.29 12.22
C PHE A 177 10.29 15.27 11.33
N SER A 178 9.40 14.44 11.88
CA SER A 178 8.72 13.38 11.12
C SER A 178 7.81 13.98 10.04
N ASN A 179 7.21 15.15 10.27
CA ASN A 179 6.44 15.86 9.25
C ASN A 179 7.32 16.32 8.06
N ALA A 180 8.45 16.99 8.34
CA ALA A 180 9.37 17.42 7.28
C ALA A 180 9.96 16.23 6.51
N ALA A 181 10.27 15.13 7.20
CA ALA A 181 10.77 13.92 6.58
C ALA A 181 9.73 13.23 5.68
N ILE A 182 8.46 13.17 6.12
CA ILE A 182 7.36 12.67 5.30
C ILE A 182 7.18 13.55 4.05
N GLU A 183 7.20 14.86 4.21
CA GLU A 183 7.08 15.81 3.10
C GLU A 183 8.22 15.64 2.07
N ASP A 184 9.47 15.56 2.54
CA ASP A 184 10.64 15.37 1.69
C ASP A 184 10.58 14.05 0.88
N ILE A 185 10.18 12.95 1.53
CA ILE A 185 9.96 11.67 0.86
C ILE A 185 8.86 11.78 -0.20
N MET A 186 7.73 12.43 0.13
CA MET A 186 6.64 12.61 -0.82
C MET A 186 7.08 13.42 -2.03
N VAL A 187 7.78 14.54 -1.83
CA VAL A 187 8.33 15.36 -2.92
C VAL A 187 9.30 14.56 -3.78
N THR A 188 10.16 13.74 -3.17
CA THR A 188 11.13 12.96 -3.93
C THR A 188 10.49 11.85 -4.76
N VAL A 189 9.53 11.12 -4.18
CA VAL A 189 8.91 9.96 -4.85
C VAL A 189 7.85 10.37 -5.88
N GLN A 190 7.06 11.40 -5.59
CA GLN A 190 5.88 11.77 -6.38
C GLN A 190 6.04 13.10 -7.14
N GLY A 191 7.10 13.85 -6.86
CA GLY A 191 7.34 15.16 -7.43
C GLY A 191 6.52 16.28 -6.76
N PRO A 192 6.99 17.53 -6.83
CA PRO A 192 6.48 18.64 -6.01
C PRO A 192 5.01 19.01 -6.27
N ARG A 193 4.54 18.88 -7.52
CA ARG A 193 3.17 19.29 -7.92
C ARG A 193 2.11 18.32 -7.43
N VAL A 194 2.39 17.03 -7.51
CA VAL A 194 1.51 15.99 -6.99
C VAL A 194 1.40 16.11 -5.47
N THR A 195 2.54 16.29 -4.79
CA THR A 195 2.59 16.48 -3.33
C THR A 195 1.68 17.63 -2.89
N THR A 196 1.68 18.74 -3.64
CA THR A 196 0.80 19.89 -3.38
C THR A 196 -0.69 19.51 -3.43
N CYS A 197 -1.11 18.73 -4.44
CA CYS A 197 -2.51 18.31 -4.55
C CYS A 197 -2.93 17.42 -3.38
N LEU A 198 -2.07 16.49 -2.96
CA LEU A 198 -2.31 15.58 -1.83
C LEU A 198 -2.33 16.33 -0.48
N GLN A 199 -1.37 17.23 -0.26
CA GLN A 199 -1.30 18.05 0.96
C GLN A 199 -2.52 18.95 1.12
N LEU A 200 -3.09 19.44 0.01
CA LEU A 200 -4.25 20.32 0.01
C LEU A 200 -5.60 19.59 0.02
N GLN A 201 -5.60 18.25 0.02
CA GLN A 201 -6.81 17.46 0.20
C GLN A 201 -7.57 17.84 1.46
N GLU A 202 -8.88 17.61 1.44
CA GLU A 202 -9.66 17.71 2.66
C GLU A 202 -9.19 16.61 3.64
N PRO A 203 -9.03 16.94 4.93
CA PRO A 203 -8.59 15.97 5.91
C PRO A 203 -9.66 14.87 6.07
N PRO A 204 -9.26 13.67 6.56
CA PRO A 204 -10.20 12.59 6.79
C PRO A 204 -11.29 13.03 7.76
N SER A 205 -12.52 12.61 7.49
CA SER A 205 -13.60 12.70 8.49
C SER A 205 -13.27 11.76 9.67
N ILE A 206 -13.92 11.97 10.81
CA ILE A 206 -13.75 11.09 11.98
C ILE A 206 -14.06 9.63 11.61
N ALA A 207 -15.13 9.40 10.83
CA ALA A 207 -15.48 8.07 10.33
C ALA A 207 -14.37 7.51 9.41
N GLY A 208 -13.95 8.27 8.40
CA GLY A 208 -12.93 7.82 7.45
C GLY A 208 -11.56 7.54 8.10
N TRP A 209 -11.21 8.28 9.16
CA TRP A 209 -10.04 7.95 9.99
C TRP A 209 -10.20 6.61 10.69
N ASN A 210 -11.32 6.42 11.40
CA ASN A 210 -11.59 5.20 12.15
C ASN A 210 -11.64 3.96 11.23
N ASP A 211 -12.25 4.11 10.05
CA ASP A 211 -12.31 3.06 9.03
C ASP A 211 -10.91 2.72 8.52
N CYS A 212 -10.09 3.73 8.19
CA CYS A 212 -8.69 3.52 7.80
C CYS A 212 -7.88 2.80 8.89
N VAL A 213 -8.03 3.18 10.16
CA VAL A 213 -7.35 2.53 11.28
C VAL A 213 -7.81 1.07 11.42
N SER A 214 -9.12 0.80 11.33
CA SER A 214 -9.66 -0.56 11.41
C SER A 214 -9.14 -1.45 10.27
N VAL A 215 -9.23 -0.98 9.03
CA VAL A 215 -8.74 -1.69 7.84
C VAL A 215 -7.23 -1.91 7.94
N THR A 216 -6.49 -0.94 8.46
CA THR A 216 -5.05 -1.06 8.67
C THR A 216 -4.70 -2.19 9.64
N ARG A 217 -5.41 -2.31 10.77
CA ARG A 217 -5.18 -3.40 11.73
C ARG A 217 -5.36 -4.76 11.06
N GLU A 218 -6.45 -4.92 10.32
CA GLU A 218 -6.75 -6.16 9.60
C GLU A 218 -5.71 -6.48 8.53
N ALA A 219 -5.30 -5.48 7.73
CA ALA A 219 -4.29 -5.65 6.68
C ALA A 219 -2.92 -6.03 7.24
N ILE A 220 -2.49 -5.41 8.34
CA ILE A 220 -1.21 -5.74 9.01
C ILE A 220 -1.27 -7.14 9.61
N GLN A 221 -2.36 -7.52 10.26
CA GLN A 221 -2.53 -8.89 10.79
C GLN A 221 -2.45 -9.93 9.68
N LEU A 222 -3.14 -9.70 8.57
CA LEU A 222 -3.11 -10.57 7.41
C LEU A 222 -1.69 -10.66 6.81
N PHE A 223 -0.99 -9.53 6.69
CA PHE A 223 0.40 -9.46 6.26
C PHE A 223 1.33 -10.29 7.16
N LEU A 224 1.15 -10.22 8.48
CA LEU A 224 1.95 -10.98 9.43
C LEU A 224 1.75 -12.50 9.30
N GLN A 225 0.57 -12.93 8.88
CA GLN A 225 0.23 -14.35 8.71
C GLN A 225 0.59 -14.91 7.33
N ALA A 226 0.55 -14.08 6.28
CA ALA A 226 0.86 -14.49 4.93
C ALA A 226 2.37 -14.77 4.72
N PRO A 227 2.75 -15.77 3.90
CA PRO A 227 4.13 -15.88 3.46
C PRO A 227 4.47 -14.72 2.52
N LEU A 228 5.62 -14.06 2.72
CA LEU A 228 6.11 -13.09 1.75
C LEU A 228 6.81 -13.85 0.63
N ALA A 229 6.15 -13.95 -0.53
CA ALA A 229 6.86 -14.29 -1.77
C ALA A 229 7.72 -13.10 -2.20
N SER A 230 8.86 -13.36 -2.85
CA SER A 230 9.85 -12.34 -3.22
C SER A 230 9.27 -11.15 -3.97
N SER A 231 8.31 -11.36 -4.88
CA SER A 231 7.65 -10.26 -5.62
C SER A 231 6.55 -9.54 -4.84
N SER A 232 5.73 -10.29 -4.08
CA SER A 232 4.59 -9.74 -3.36
C SER A 232 4.98 -8.78 -2.23
N GLY A 233 6.13 -9.00 -1.58
CA GLY A 233 6.61 -8.12 -0.50
C GLY A 233 6.92 -6.71 -0.99
N TRP A 234 7.45 -6.57 -2.21
CA TRP A 234 7.76 -5.26 -2.81
C TRP A 234 6.51 -4.50 -3.24
N LEU A 235 5.48 -5.21 -3.70
CA LEU A 235 4.27 -4.57 -4.24
C LEU A 235 3.37 -3.97 -3.15
N CYS A 236 3.50 -4.40 -1.88
CA CYS A 236 2.72 -3.88 -0.76
C CYS A 236 3.47 -2.87 0.14
N THR A 237 4.71 -2.52 -0.17
CA THR A 237 5.55 -1.63 0.67
C THR A 237 4.85 -0.32 1.02
N CYS A 238 4.30 0.41 0.04
CA CYS A 238 3.65 1.70 0.28
C CYS A 238 2.47 1.58 1.27
N ALA A 239 1.63 0.57 1.07
CA ALA A 239 0.46 0.33 1.92
C ALA A 239 0.88 -0.08 3.34
N GLN A 240 1.92 -0.92 3.48
CA GLN A 240 2.37 -1.32 4.80
C GLN A 240 3.01 -0.18 5.58
N TYR A 241 3.94 0.57 4.99
CA TYR A 241 4.57 1.71 5.67
C TYR A 241 3.52 2.74 6.08
N SER A 242 2.57 3.02 5.19
CA SER A 242 1.43 3.88 5.50
C SER A 242 0.62 3.34 6.68
N GLY A 243 0.31 2.04 6.68
CA GLY A 243 -0.44 1.41 7.77
C GLY A 243 0.27 1.49 9.11
N MET A 244 1.58 1.24 9.15
CA MET A 244 2.38 1.39 10.37
C MET A 244 2.31 2.82 10.90
N ILE A 245 2.49 3.82 10.04
CA ILE A 245 2.40 5.24 10.40
C ILE A 245 0.99 5.59 10.89
N ILE A 246 -0.07 5.09 10.25
CA ILE A 246 -1.47 5.34 10.64
C ILE A 246 -1.76 4.81 12.06
N LEU A 247 -1.32 3.60 12.39
CA LEU A 247 -1.52 3.05 13.75
C LEU A 247 -0.74 3.85 14.80
N LEU A 248 0.50 4.24 14.51
CA LEU A 248 1.29 5.08 15.42
C LEU A 248 0.66 6.46 15.60
N ALA A 249 0.19 7.06 14.51
CA ALA A 249 -0.53 8.33 14.52
C ALA A 249 -1.80 8.22 15.36
N ASP A 250 -2.58 7.15 15.25
CA ASP A 250 -3.80 6.94 16.04
C ASP A 250 -3.50 6.88 17.55
N ILE A 251 -2.44 6.18 17.95
CA ILE A 251 -1.99 6.13 19.35
C ILE A 251 -1.65 7.54 19.86
N ILE A 252 -0.94 8.34 19.05
CA ILE A 252 -0.49 9.70 19.40
C ILE A 252 -1.67 10.67 19.49
N ILE A 253 -2.62 10.62 18.55
CA ILE A 253 -3.74 11.58 18.54
C ILE A 253 -4.86 11.20 19.51
N HIS A 254 -5.03 9.91 19.80
CA HIS A 254 -6.02 9.40 20.74
C HIS A 254 -5.36 8.62 21.90
N PRO A 255 -4.70 9.31 22.87
CA PRO A 255 -4.04 8.73 24.05
C PRO A 255 -4.86 7.82 24.98
N SER A 256 -6.17 7.64 24.77
CA SER A 256 -7.04 6.83 25.65
C SER A 256 -7.67 5.59 25.00
N THR A 257 -7.33 5.28 23.74
CA THR A 257 -7.81 4.05 23.07
C THR A 257 -7.34 2.77 23.76
N THR A 258 -8.22 1.80 23.98
CA THR A 258 -7.88 0.53 24.64
C THR A 258 -6.99 -0.39 23.78
N THR A 259 -6.86 -0.10 22.48
CA THR A 259 -6.15 -0.94 21.51
C THR A 259 -4.67 -0.59 21.34
N LYS A 260 -4.16 0.46 21.98
CA LYS A 260 -2.78 0.98 21.77
C LYS A 260 -1.70 -0.06 21.90
N SER A 261 -1.74 -0.83 22.99
CA SER A 261 -0.74 -1.86 23.28
C SER A 261 -0.77 -2.96 22.22
N GLN A 262 -1.93 -3.25 21.65
CA GLN A 262 -2.06 -4.18 20.53
C GLN A 262 -1.52 -3.56 19.24
N ASP A 263 -1.88 -2.31 18.93
CA ASP A 263 -1.44 -1.59 17.74
C ASP A 263 0.09 -1.43 17.72
N LEU A 264 0.69 -1.07 18.86
CA LEU A 264 2.14 -0.97 19.01
C LEU A 264 2.84 -2.32 18.77
N ARG A 265 2.25 -3.44 19.21
CA ARG A 265 2.78 -4.79 18.94
C ARG A 265 2.66 -5.15 17.47
N LEU A 266 1.54 -4.81 16.82
CA LEU A 266 1.35 -5.04 15.38
C LEU A 266 2.40 -4.29 14.56
N VAL A 267 2.64 -3.02 14.87
CA VAL A 267 3.65 -2.20 14.20
C VAL A 267 5.05 -2.79 14.39
N LYS A 268 5.45 -3.12 15.63
CA LYS A 268 6.76 -3.72 15.91
C LYS A 268 6.97 -5.04 15.16
N ALA A 269 5.98 -5.93 15.18
CA ALA A 269 6.04 -7.20 14.46
C ALA A 269 6.11 -7.00 12.94
N SER A 270 5.32 -6.05 12.43
CA SER A 270 5.30 -5.69 11.00
C SER A 270 6.65 -5.19 10.53
N LYS A 271 7.23 -4.21 11.25
CA LYS A 271 8.55 -3.67 10.98
C LYS A 271 9.60 -4.78 10.98
N GLN A 272 9.63 -5.63 12.01
CA GLN A 272 10.57 -6.74 12.09
C GLN A 272 10.47 -7.69 10.89
N LYS A 273 9.24 -8.03 10.46
CA LYS A 273 9.02 -8.90 9.30
C LYS A 273 9.50 -8.25 8.00
N TYR A 274 9.32 -6.94 7.83
CA TYR A 274 9.82 -6.18 6.69
C TYR A 274 11.34 -6.04 6.68
N ASP A 275 11.96 -5.74 7.82
CA ASP A 275 13.42 -5.65 7.93
C ASP A 275 14.08 -6.99 7.59
N GLN A 276 13.46 -8.12 7.99
CA GLN A 276 13.90 -9.46 7.56
C GLN A 276 13.77 -9.69 6.06
N PHE A 277 12.66 -9.23 5.46
CA PHE A 277 12.42 -9.34 4.02
C PHE A 277 13.41 -8.51 3.21
N LEU A 278 13.77 -7.33 3.69
CA LEU A 278 14.65 -6.36 3.01
C LEU A 278 16.13 -6.56 3.31
N GLY A 279 16.49 -7.54 4.15
CA GLY A 279 17.82 -7.78 4.74
C GLY A 279 18.96 -7.97 3.75
N GLY A 280 19.36 -6.89 3.07
CA GLY A 280 20.51 -6.81 2.16
C GLY A 280 20.37 -5.80 1.00
N ALA A 281 19.18 -5.21 0.76
CA ALA A 281 19.01 -4.23 -0.32
C ALA A 281 19.19 -2.79 0.21
N PRO A 282 20.32 -2.11 -0.07
CA PRO A 282 20.48 -0.72 0.32
C PRO A 282 19.47 0.14 -0.44
N SER A 283 18.60 0.82 0.31
CA SER A 283 17.67 1.80 -0.23
C SER A 283 17.57 2.95 0.76
N HIS A 284 18.03 4.13 0.37
CA HIS A 284 17.94 5.34 1.18
C HIS A 284 16.48 5.71 1.52
N LEU A 285 15.52 5.36 0.65
CA LEU A 285 14.10 5.53 0.93
C LEU A 285 13.65 4.60 2.08
N HIS A 286 14.09 3.34 2.09
CA HIS A 286 13.79 2.41 3.16
C HIS A 286 14.39 2.86 4.49
N GLU A 287 15.65 3.32 4.48
CA GLU A 287 16.32 3.89 5.67
C GLU A 287 15.55 5.10 6.22
N SER A 288 15.16 6.03 5.35
CA SER A 288 14.43 7.24 5.73
C SER A 288 13.04 6.90 6.33
N LEU A 289 12.31 5.96 5.71
CA LEU A 289 11.04 5.47 6.23
C LEU A 289 11.18 4.77 7.58
N ASN A 290 12.27 4.02 7.78
CA ASN A 290 12.56 3.38 9.06
C ASN A 290 12.84 4.41 10.17
N LEU A 291 13.59 5.48 9.88
CA LEU A 291 13.81 6.57 10.84
C LEU A 291 12.51 7.23 11.27
N ILE A 292 11.58 7.47 10.33
CA ILE A 292 10.25 8.03 10.63
C ILE A 292 9.46 7.06 11.53
N ILE A 293 9.46 5.77 11.21
CA ILE A 293 8.75 4.77 12.00
C ILE A 293 9.35 4.65 13.41
N ASP A 294 10.67 4.68 13.54
CA ASP A 294 11.35 4.56 14.84
C ASP A 294 11.07 5.77 15.75
N ASP A 295 11.10 6.99 15.20
CA ASP A 295 10.68 8.20 15.92
C ASP A 295 9.22 8.12 16.39
N LEU A 296 8.30 7.76 15.48
CA LEU A 296 6.89 7.62 15.80
C LEU A 296 6.63 6.48 16.81
N LEU A 297 7.39 5.38 16.72
CA LEU A 297 7.33 4.25 17.66
C LEU A 297 7.75 4.67 19.06
N GLN A 298 8.85 5.42 19.18
CA GLN A 298 9.32 5.93 20.47
C GLN A 298 8.26 6.81 21.14
N ARG A 299 7.65 7.70 20.36
CA ARG A 299 6.62 8.63 20.85
C ARG A 299 5.30 7.94 21.16
N ALA A 300 4.85 7.00 20.34
CA ALA A 300 3.67 6.20 20.63
C ALA A 300 3.88 5.33 21.88
N GLY A 301 5.11 4.84 22.09
CA GLY A 301 5.52 4.04 23.24
C GLY A 301 5.35 4.76 24.57
N SER A 302 5.70 6.05 24.67
CA SER A 302 5.57 6.80 25.94
C SER A 302 4.13 6.82 26.46
N TYR A 303 3.13 6.93 25.56
CA TYR A 303 1.71 6.88 25.95
C TYR A 303 1.24 5.51 26.41
N CYS A 304 1.92 4.43 26.01
CA CYS A 304 1.56 3.08 26.46
C CYS A 304 2.20 2.72 27.80
N ASP A 305 3.33 3.36 28.13
CA ASP A 305 4.04 3.17 29.39
C ASP A 305 3.41 4.00 30.52
N ASP A 306 2.86 5.19 30.22
CA ASP A 306 2.17 6.04 31.20
C ASP A 306 0.92 5.36 31.82
N ASP A 307 0.13 4.61 31.05
CA ASP A 307 -1.03 3.83 31.54
C ASP A 307 -0.61 2.69 32.51
N ASN A 308 0.60 2.12 32.33
CA ASN A 308 1.13 1.10 33.24
C ASN A 308 1.58 1.71 34.59
N ILE A 309 1.95 2.99 34.60
CA ILE A 309 2.29 3.72 35.83
C ILE A 309 1.01 4.03 36.62
N ASP A 310 -0.09 4.40 35.96
CA ASP A 310 -1.37 4.67 36.64
C ASP A 310 -2.08 3.41 37.19
N HIS A 311 -1.84 2.23 36.60
CA HIS A 311 -2.29 0.97 37.18
C HIS A 311 -1.38 0.43 38.30
N SER A 312 -0.13 0.87 38.38
CA SER A 312 0.83 0.47 39.42
C SER A 312 0.96 1.46 40.58
N SER A 313 0.52 2.71 40.41
CA SER A 313 0.57 3.78 41.42
C SER A 313 -0.45 3.63 42.57
N GLY A 314 -1.23 2.55 42.58
CA GLY A 314 -1.98 2.12 43.76
C GLY A 314 -1.11 1.62 44.94
N ARG A 315 0.20 1.39 44.76
CA ARG A 315 1.10 1.07 45.86
C ARG A 315 2.51 1.67 45.68
N ASN A 316 2.85 2.50 46.66
CA ASN A 316 4.17 3.06 47.01
C ASN A 316 4.61 4.35 46.29
N SER A 317 4.42 5.45 47.02
CA SER A 317 5.25 6.65 46.93
C SER A 317 6.72 6.37 47.27
N GLY A 318 7.62 7.09 46.59
CA GLY A 318 8.94 7.45 47.12
C GLY A 318 10.13 7.02 46.27
N ASN A 319 10.49 7.81 45.26
CA ASN A 319 11.73 8.59 45.25
C ASN A 319 11.99 9.19 43.86
N ALA A 320 12.12 10.51 43.84
CA ALA A 320 12.59 11.27 42.69
C ALA A 320 14.08 11.01 42.46
N PHE A 321 14.46 10.79 41.20
CA PHE A 321 15.82 11.06 40.72
C PHE A 321 15.72 11.83 39.41
N SER A 322 16.12 13.09 39.49
CA SER A 322 16.35 13.98 38.36
C SER A 322 17.70 13.63 37.73
N LEU A 323 17.69 13.25 36.45
CA LEU A 323 18.86 13.35 35.58
C LEU A 323 18.45 14.17 34.36
N GLY A 324 18.89 15.43 34.36
CA GLY A 324 18.87 16.26 33.17
C GLY A 324 19.86 15.70 32.15
N MET A 325 19.37 15.44 30.95
CA MET A 325 20.22 15.37 29.75
C MET A 325 19.77 16.47 28.80
N ASP A 326 20.76 17.27 28.42
CA ASP A 326 20.66 18.52 27.69
C ASP A 326 20.14 18.28 26.28
N SER A 327 18.98 18.83 25.95
CA SER A 327 18.24 18.57 24.70
C SER A 327 18.75 19.35 23.49
N SER A 328 19.93 19.97 23.59
CA SER A 328 20.45 20.90 22.59
C SER A 328 21.55 20.34 21.67
N GLU A 329 22.13 19.17 21.95
CA GLU A 329 23.18 18.59 21.09
C GLU A 329 22.67 17.63 19.99
N MET A 330 21.38 17.24 20.02
CA MET A 330 20.82 16.31 19.02
C MET A 330 20.25 16.98 17.75
N LEU A 331 20.26 18.32 17.69
CA LEU A 331 19.56 19.10 16.67
C LEU A 331 20.40 19.52 15.45
N LEU A 332 21.70 19.19 15.39
CA LEU A 332 22.60 19.76 14.38
C LEU A 332 23.13 18.79 13.31
N SER A 333 22.72 17.52 13.27
CA SER A 333 23.26 16.55 12.27
C SER A 333 22.24 15.76 11.44
N ASN A 334 20.93 16.00 11.57
CA ASN A 334 19.91 15.20 10.88
C ASN A 334 19.26 15.93 9.69
N SER A 335 20.07 16.41 8.76
CA SER A 335 19.59 16.63 7.39
C SER A 335 19.52 15.26 6.70
N LEU A 336 18.34 14.88 6.20
CA LEU A 336 18.17 13.70 5.35
C LEU A 336 19.19 13.76 4.20
N PRO A 337 19.83 12.63 3.82
CA PRO A 337 20.67 12.61 2.64
C PRO A 337 19.86 12.99 1.40
N GLU A 338 20.30 13.98 0.62
CA GLU A 338 19.70 14.31 -0.67
C GLU A 338 19.72 13.08 -1.58
N LEU A 339 18.55 12.61 -2.00
CA LEU A 339 18.40 11.46 -2.90
C LEU A 339 18.92 11.83 -4.30
N SER A 340 19.86 11.03 -4.84
CA SER A 340 20.45 11.32 -6.14
C SER A 340 19.47 11.02 -7.29
N TYR A 341 19.68 11.66 -8.44
CA TYR A 341 18.87 11.42 -9.64
C TYR A 341 18.93 9.95 -10.11
N GLU A 342 20.03 9.24 -9.82
CA GLU A 342 20.20 7.81 -10.11
C GLU A 342 19.36 6.93 -9.17
N ASP A 343 19.18 7.34 -7.90
CA ASP A 343 18.31 6.64 -6.94
C ASP A 343 16.84 6.72 -7.36
N ILE A 344 16.40 7.88 -7.88
CA ILE A 344 15.05 8.08 -8.40
C ILE A 344 14.80 7.21 -9.64
N GLN A 345 15.83 6.97 -10.47
CA GLN A 345 15.72 6.05 -11.61
C GLN A 345 15.70 4.58 -11.18
N ALA A 346 16.45 4.18 -10.16
CA ALA A 346 16.37 2.84 -9.59
C ALA A 346 14.99 2.55 -8.96
N MET A 347 14.31 3.60 -8.46
CA MET A 347 12.93 3.54 -7.94
C MET A 347 11.86 3.41 -9.02
N ASN A 348 12.13 3.83 -10.26
CA ASN A 348 11.25 3.62 -11.42
C ASN A 348 11.56 2.26 -12.08
N PHE A 349 11.21 1.15 -11.42
CA PHE A 349 11.27 -0.24 -11.93
C PHE A 349 12.25 -0.43 -13.11
N GLY A 350 13.54 -0.18 -12.87
CA GLY A 350 14.56 -0.77 -13.70
C GLY A 350 14.44 -2.28 -13.47
N PHE A 351 13.96 -3.03 -14.46
CA PHE A 351 14.06 -4.49 -14.50
C PHE A 351 15.45 -4.82 -15.05
N PRO A 352 16.52 -4.98 -14.24
CA PRO A 352 17.85 -5.09 -14.82
C PRO A 352 18.14 -6.52 -15.29
N ASP A 353 17.36 -7.52 -14.88
CA ASP A 353 17.76 -8.93 -15.05
C ASP A 353 16.74 -9.91 -15.64
N PHE A 354 15.57 -9.46 -16.13
CA PHE A 354 14.59 -10.39 -16.73
C PHE A 354 14.64 -10.50 -18.27
N MET A 355 15.45 -9.67 -18.94
CA MET A 355 15.54 -9.63 -20.41
C MET A 355 17.00 -9.72 -20.90
N SER A 356 17.82 -10.56 -20.28
CA SER A 356 19.05 -11.02 -20.91
C SER A 356 18.88 -12.50 -21.26
N PRO A 357 18.70 -12.87 -22.55
CA PRO A 357 18.87 -14.26 -22.93
C PRO A 357 20.34 -14.59 -22.67
N ARG A 358 20.63 -15.41 -21.66
CA ARG A 358 21.90 -16.13 -21.58
C ARG A 358 21.98 -17.04 -22.80
N ILE A 359 22.46 -16.49 -23.91
CA ILE A 359 22.96 -17.27 -25.02
C ILE A 359 24.24 -17.91 -24.48
N ASN A 360 24.16 -19.19 -24.13
CA ASN A 360 25.34 -20.01 -23.88
C ASN A 360 26.12 -20.14 -25.19
N GLU A 361 27.04 -19.21 -25.45
CA GLU A 361 28.02 -19.28 -26.55
C GLU A 361 29.19 -20.23 -26.26
N GLU A 362 28.92 -21.41 -25.66
CA GLU A 362 29.99 -22.38 -25.36
C GLU A 362 29.77 -23.79 -25.93
N ASN A 363 28.86 -23.97 -26.89
CA ASN A 363 28.75 -25.25 -27.62
C ASN A 363 28.41 -25.08 -29.11
N MET A 364 29.07 -24.14 -29.80
CA MET A 364 28.98 -24.03 -31.26
C MET A 364 30.37 -23.84 -31.91
N PHE A 365 31.36 -24.62 -31.49
CA PHE A 365 32.62 -24.80 -32.23
C PHE A 365 33.13 -26.23 -32.10
N LEU A 366 32.30 -27.21 -32.45
CA LEU A 366 32.77 -28.55 -32.81
C LEU A 366 31.87 -29.10 -33.94
N GLY A 367 32.30 -28.85 -35.17
CA GLY A 367 31.74 -29.48 -36.36
C GLY A 367 31.70 -28.52 -37.55
N LEU A 368 32.34 -28.96 -38.65
CA LEU A 368 32.43 -28.34 -40.00
C LEU A 368 33.54 -27.29 -40.11
N ASP A 369 34.55 -27.36 -40.99
CA ASP A 369 34.99 -28.29 -42.04
C ASP A 369 36.39 -27.80 -42.49
N GLY A 370 37.22 -28.67 -43.07
CA GLY A 370 38.28 -28.26 -44.02
C GLY A 370 39.72 -28.31 -43.55
#